data_AF-D9Z6H7-F1
#
_entry.id   AF-D9Z6H7-F1
#
_cell.length_a   1.000
_cell.length_b   1.000
_cell.length_c   1.000
_cell.angle_alpha   90.00
_cell.angle_beta   90.00
_cell.angle_gamma   90.00
#
_symmetry.space_group_name_H-M   'P 1'
#
loop_
_entity.id
_entity.type
_entity.pdbx_description
1 polymer ?
#
loop_
_entity_poly.entity_id
_entity_poly.type
_entity_poly.pdbx_seq_one_letter_code
_entity_poly.pdbx_strand_id
1 'polypeptide(L)'
;MESFIPFGTDPEMATRVADLIWDQAVMNFGLTDNEILLPLNITGIIGPLAIERLKLQLTNFLSRPCTAFADNALGCVRILASPEFKGLGPATDNMVLPRVSAEGGFSLDVCSIKTLQKADKKVKKRLK
;
A
#
# COMPACT_ATOMS: atom_id res chain seq x y z
N MET A 1 35.74 13.07 7.78
CA MET A 1 34.27 13.10 7.84
C MET A 1 33.83 13.80 6.57
N GLU A 2 33.56 13.04 5.51
CA GLU A 2 33.16 13.60 4.22
C GLU A 2 31.77 14.20 4.39
N SER A 3 31.71 15.53 4.38
CA SER A 3 30.44 16.23 4.27
C SER A 3 29.87 15.92 2.89
N PHE A 4 28.87 15.05 2.84
CA PHE A 4 27.95 14.98 1.71
C PHE A 4 27.35 16.38 1.55
N ILE A 5 27.89 17.14 0.61
CA ILE A 5 27.21 18.33 0.11
C ILE A 5 25.91 17.77 -0.49
N PRO A 6 24.71 18.12 0.03
CA PRO A 6 23.51 17.77 -0.71
C PRO A 6 23.73 18.43 -2.06
N PHE A 7 23.75 17.65 -3.15
CA PHE A 7 23.72 18.23 -4.47
C PHE A 7 22.52 19.16 -4.45
N GLY A 8 22.77 20.46 -4.29
CA GLY A 8 21.82 21.51 -4.52
C GLY A 8 21.66 21.51 -6.02
N THR A 9 20.97 20.50 -6.52
CA THR A 9 20.48 20.49 -7.89
C THR A 9 19.69 21.76 -8.02
N ASP A 10 20.14 22.60 -8.94
CA ASP A 10 19.37 23.74 -9.40
C ASP A 10 17.89 23.29 -9.53
N PRO A 11 16.95 23.93 -8.82
CA PRO A 11 15.56 23.51 -8.80
C PRO A 11 14.97 23.42 -10.23
N GLU A 12 15.51 24.18 -11.17
CA GLU A 12 15.16 24.08 -12.58
C GLU A 12 15.65 22.75 -13.19
N MET A 13 16.89 22.35 -12.92
CA MET A 13 17.43 21.06 -13.36
C MET A 13 16.67 19.88 -12.74
N ALA A 14 16.40 19.91 -11.44
CA ALA A 14 15.62 18.86 -10.77
C ALA A 14 14.22 18.71 -11.39
N THR A 15 13.60 19.84 -11.76
CA THR A 15 12.32 19.87 -12.47
C THR A 15 12.41 19.21 -13.84
N ARG A 16 13.42 19.57 -14.65
CA ARG A 16 13.62 18.97 -15.98
C ARG A 16 13.88 17.47 -15.90
N VAL A 17 14.67 17.03 -14.91
CA VAL A 17 14.92 15.60 -14.68
C VAL A 17 13.63 14.89 -14.27
N ALA A 18 12.81 15.49 -13.41
CA ALA A 18 11.50 14.92 -13.04
C ALA A 18 10.59 14.77 -14.27
N ASP A 19 10.56 15.76 -15.18
CA ASP A 19 9.75 15.69 -16.40
C ASP A 19 10.26 14.58 -17.35
N LEU A 20 11.58 14.38 -17.49
CA LEU A 20 12.15 13.27 -18.25
C LEU A 20 11.81 11.89 -17.63
N ILE A 21 11.90 11.80 -16.30
CA ILE A 21 11.51 10.60 -15.56
C ILE A 21 10.03 10.30 -15.80
N TRP A 22 9.19 11.33 -15.77
CA TRP A 22 7.75 11.21 -16.01
C TRP A 22 7.46 10.62 -17.40
N ASP A 23 8.04 11.19 -18.45
CA ASP A 23 7.81 10.73 -19.83
C ASP A 23 8.20 9.26 -19.98
N GLN A 24 9.36 8.88 -19.43
CA GLN A 24 9.81 7.50 -19.45
C GLN A 24 8.92 6.57 -18.62
N ALA A 25 8.47 7.02 -17.45
CA ALA A 25 7.63 6.23 -16.56
C ALA A 25 6.25 5.95 -17.20
N VAL A 26 5.61 6.96 -17.80
CA VAL A 26 4.31 6.80 -18.45
C VAL A 26 4.39 5.85 -19.65
N MET A 27 5.44 5.95 -20.45
CA MET A 27 5.65 5.03 -21.58
C MET A 27 5.77 3.57 -21.14
N ASN A 28 6.30 3.31 -19.95
CA ASN A 28 6.54 1.96 -19.43
C ASN A 28 5.56 1.55 -18.32
N PHE A 29 4.53 2.34 -18.06
CA PHE A 29 3.70 2.22 -16.86
C PHE A 29 3.01 0.85 -16.71
N GLY A 30 2.56 0.29 -17.84
CA GLY A 30 1.96 -1.06 -17.86
C GLY A 30 2.96 -2.20 -17.64
N LEU A 31 4.27 -1.94 -17.77
CA LEU A 31 5.34 -2.91 -17.52
C LEU A 31 5.82 -2.90 -16.06
N THR A 32 5.46 -1.87 -15.30
CA THR A 32 5.87 -1.66 -13.91
C THR A 32 4.70 -1.80 -12.94
N ASP A 33 3.74 -2.67 -13.25
CA ASP A 33 2.54 -2.92 -12.45
C ASP A 33 1.74 -1.65 -12.10
N ASN A 34 1.79 -0.64 -12.97
CA ASN A 34 1.17 0.67 -12.74
C ASN A 34 1.80 1.45 -11.56
N GLU A 35 3.11 1.32 -11.38
CA GLU A 35 3.91 2.07 -10.41
C GLU A 35 5.09 2.77 -11.10
N ILE A 36 5.54 3.89 -10.54
CA ILE A 36 6.81 4.51 -10.90
C ILE A 36 7.88 4.04 -9.91
N LEU A 37 8.96 3.45 -10.43
CA LEU A 37 10.07 2.94 -9.63
C LEU A 37 11.30 3.84 -9.83
N LEU A 38 11.72 4.53 -8.78
CA LEU A 38 12.87 5.44 -8.80
C LEU A 38 14.02 4.86 -7.97
N PRO A 39 15.14 4.47 -8.59
CA PRO A 39 16.32 4.03 -7.85
C PRO A 39 16.76 5.03 -6.78
N LEU A 40 17.12 4.57 -5.58
CA LEU A 40 17.43 5.45 -4.44
C LEU A 40 18.58 6.42 -4.72
N ASN A 41 19.56 6.02 -5.53
CA ASN A 41 20.65 6.89 -5.98
C ASN A 41 20.16 8.12 -6.74
N ILE A 42 19.08 8.00 -7.53
CA ILE A 42 18.47 9.13 -8.24
C ILE A 42 17.70 10.03 -7.29
N THR A 43 17.04 9.46 -6.28
CA THR A 43 16.24 10.23 -5.32
C THR A 43 17.06 11.23 -4.50
N GLY A 44 18.32 10.90 -4.19
CA GLY A 44 19.27 11.82 -3.57
C GLY A 44 19.71 12.98 -4.48
N ILE A 45 19.58 12.83 -5.80
CA ILE A 45 19.97 13.83 -6.81
C ILE A 45 18.79 14.77 -7.12
N ILE A 46 17.59 14.23 -7.35
CA ILE A 46 16.42 15.03 -7.73
C ILE A 46 15.73 15.69 -6.52
N GLY A 47 15.97 15.13 -5.33
CA GLY A 47 15.41 15.64 -4.09
C GLY A 47 13.90 15.36 -3.91
N PRO A 48 13.37 15.69 -2.72
CA PRO A 48 12.00 15.37 -2.34
C PRO A 48 10.93 16.14 -3.13
N LEU A 49 11.22 17.37 -3.56
CA LEU A 49 10.29 18.20 -4.35
C LEU A 49 9.98 17.57 -5.71
N ALA A 50 10.99 17.00 -6.37
CA ALA A 50 10.80 16.29 -7.64
C ALA A 50 9.95 15.02 -7.46
N ILE A 51 10.13 14.30 -6.35
CA ILE A 51 9.31 13.12 -6.01
C ILE A 51 7.85 13.51 -5.80
N GLU A 52 7.59 14.59 -5.06
CA GLU A 52 6.24 15.10 -4.85
C GLU A 52 5.58 15.56 -6.16
N ARG A 53 6.35 16.17 -7.06
CA ARG A 53 5.87 16.52 -8.42
C ARG A 53 5.46 15.27 -9.21
N LEU A 54 6.30 14.24 -9.23
CA LEU A 54 5.99 12.97 -9.89
C LEU A 54 4.72 12.30 -9.29
N LYS A 55 4.58 12.33 -7.96
CA LYS A 55 3.38 11.85 -7.26
C LYS A 55 2.13 12.62 -7.67
N LEU A 56 2.22 13.95 -7.81
CA LEU A 56 1.11 14.79 -8.25
C LEU A 56 0.75 14.53 -9.72
N GLN A 57 1.74 14.39 -10.60
CA GLN A 57 1.53 14.02 -11.99
C GLN A 57 0.82 12.67 -12.09
N LEU A 58 1.25 11.67 -11.31
CA LEU A 58 0.60 10.35 -11.27
C LEU A 58 -0.82 10.44 -10.73
N THR A 59 -1.05 11.24 -9.68
CA THR A 59 -2.38 11.47 -9.11
C THR A 59 -3.35 12.01 -10.17
N ASN A 60 -2.88 12.98 -10.97
CA ASN A 60 -3.67 13.56 -12.06
C ASN A 60 -3.89 12.55 -13.19
N PHE A 61 -2.85 11.82 -13.60
CA PHE A 61 -2.92 10.81 -14.66
C PHE A 61 -3.90 9.68 -14.34
N LEU A 62 -3.90 9.20 -13.10
CA LEU A 62 -4.79 8.12 -12.65
C LEU A 62 -6.16 8.61 -12.16
N SER A 63 -6.32 9.91 -11.92
CA SER A 63 -7.46 10.49 -11.23
C SER A 63 -7.74 9.82 -9.87
N ARG A 64 -6.67 9.43 -9.16
CA ARG A 64 -6.71 8.72 -7.87
C ARG A 64 -5.59 9.19 -6.95
N PRO A 65 -5.79 9.20 -5.62
CA PRO A 65 -4.72 9.52 -4.69
C PRO A 65 -3.54 8.57 -4.88
N CYS A 66 -2.32 9.13 -4.90
CA CYS A 66 -1.09 8.36 -4.97
C CYS A 66 -0.22 8.56 -3.72
N THR A 67 0.57 7.55 -3.41
CA THR A 67 1.56 7.57 -2.33
C THR A 67 2.96 7.37 -2.89
N ALA A 68 3.97 7.86 -2.15
CA ALA A 68 5.37 7.66 -2.45
C ALA A 68 6.09 7.20 -1.18
N PHE A 69 6.86 6.12 -1.25
CA PHE A 69 7.64 5.61 -0.13
C PHE A 69 8.90 4.89 -0.58
N ALA A 70 9.91 4.86 0.29
CA ALA A 70 11.12 4.09 0.06
C ALA A 70 10.87 2.60 0.33
N ASP A 71 11.18 1.76 -0.65
CA ASP A 71 11.22 0.31 -0.56
C ASP A 71 12.68 -0.15 -0.52
N ASN A 72 13.19 -0.35 0.69
CA ASN A 72 14.58 -0.73 0.92
C ASN A 72 14.91 -2.14 0.40
N ALA A 73 13.91 -3.02 0.25
CA ALA A 73 14.14 -4.37 -0.28
C ALA A 73 14.41 -4.32 -1.79
N LEU A 74 13.74 -3.39 -2.50
CA LEU A 74 13.95 -3.15 -3.93
C LEU A 74 15.00 -2.07 -4.22
N GLY A 75 15.44 -1.32 -3.21
CA GLY A 75 16.42 -0.25 -3.37
C GLY A 75 15.88 0.94 -4.18
N CYS A 76 14.56 1.20 -4.10
CA CYS A 76 13.90 2.26 -4.86
C CYS A 76 12.89 3.04 -4.01
N VAL A 77 12.46 4.20 -4.51
CA VAL A 77 11.20 4.84 -4.12
C VAL A 77 10.13 4.37 -5.09
N ARG A 78 9.01 3.90 -4.53
CA ARG A 78 7.83 3.48 -5.26
C ARG A 78 6.80 4.59 -5.20
N ILE A 79 6.25 4.97 -6.34
CA ILE A 79 5.12 5.88 -6.44
C ILE A 79 3.98 5.14 -7.12
N LEU A 80 2.87 4.95 -6.41
CA LEU A 80 1.74 4.17 -6.90
C LEU A 80 0.41 4.73 -6.37
N ALA A 81 -0.69 4.27 -6.98
CA ALA A 81 -2.02 4.54 -6.47
C ALA A 81 -2.13 4.06 -5.01
N SER A 82 -2.64 4.92 -4.14
CA SER A 82 -2.88 4.59 -2.74
C SER A 82 -3.85 3.40 -2.66
N PRO A 83 -3.47 2.30 -1.98
CA PRO A 83 -4.37 1.17 -1.81
C PRO A 83 -5.68 1.59 -1.14
N GLU A 84 -6.81 1.14 -1.66
CA GLU A 84 -8.10 1.37 -1.01
C GLU A 84 -8.16 0.61 0.32
N PHE A 85 -8.13 1.34 1.43
CA PHE A 85 -8.47 0.76 2.72
C PHE A 85 -9.99 0.70 2.88
N LYS A 86 -10.58 -0.46 2.63
CA LYS A 86 -12.03 -0.69 2.79
C LYS A 86 -12.47 -0.89 4.24
N GLY A 87 -11.60 -0.57 5.19
CA GLY A 87 -11.76 -0.90 6.60
C GLY A 87 -11.37 -2.34 6.89
N LEU A 88 -10.99 -2.59 8.15
CA LEU A 88 -11.21 -3.90 8.74
C LEU A 88 -12.70 -3.96 9.03
N GLY A 89 -13.40 -5.00 8.57
CA GLY A 89 -14.77 -5.26 9.02
C GLY A 89 -14.84 -5.24 10.55
N PRO A 90 -16.04 -5.09 11.15
CA PRO A 90 -16.17 -4.99 12.60
C PRO A 90 -15.35 -6.08 13.29
N ALA A 91 -14.62 -5.73 14.36
CA ALA A 91 -13.67 -6.64 15.00
C ALA A 91 -14.29 -8.00 15.35
N THR A 92 -15.61 -8.04 15.58
CA THR A 92 -16.42 -9.25 15.78
C THR A 92 -16.35 -10.27 14.64
N ASP A 93 -16.16 -9.82 13.40
CA ASP A 93 -16.12 -10.69 12.21
C ASP A 93 -14.75 -11.33 12.01
N ASN A 94 -13.69 -10.77 12.61
CA ASN A 94 -12.30 -11.22 12.45
C ASN A 94 -11.67 -11.75 13.76
N MET A 95 -12.43 -11.79 14.86
CA MET A 95 -11.96 -12.42 16.10
C MET A 95 -11.85 -13.93 15.92
N VAL A 96 -10.62 -14.42 15.87
CA VAL A 96 -10.32 -15.85 16.05
C VAL A 96 -10.44 -16.17 17.53
N LEU A 97 -11.55 -16.80 17.93
CA LEU A 97 -11.69 -17.32 19.29
C LEU A 97 -10.89 -18.62 19.41
N PRO A 98 -9.98 -18.75 20.40
CA PRO A 98 -9.32 -20.02 20.65
C PRO A 98 -10.37 -21.04 21.11
N ARG A 99 -10.62 -22.07 20.30
CA ARG A 99 -11.33 -23.27 20.75
C ARG A 99 -10.37 -24.13 21.54
N VAL A 100 -10.61 -24.27 22.83
CA VAL A 100 -9.98 -25.31 23.64
C VAL A 100 -10.67 -26.62 23.28
N SER A 101 -9.98 -27.48 22.52
CA SER A 101 -10.38 -28.88 22.35
C SER A 101 -10.24 -29.59 23.68
N ALA A 102 -11.24 -30.39 24.07
CA ALA A 102 -11.17 -31.26 25.26
C ALA A 102 -10.05 -32.30 25.16
N GLU A 103 -9.42 -32.43 24.00
CA GLU A 103 -8.29 -33.31 23.73
C GLU A 103 -7.15 -32.49 23.13
N GLY A 104 -6.27 -31.97 24.01
CA GLY A 104 -4.84 -31.70 23.80
C GLY A 104 -4.30 -31.01 22.53
N GLY A 105 -5.14 -30.46 21.65
CA GLY A 105 -4.69 -29.91 20.37
C GLY A 105 -5.46 -28.63 20.00
N PHE A 106 -4.70 -27.60 19.59
CA PHE A 106 -5.26 -26.38 19.04
C PHE A 106 -5.41 -26.51 17.52
N SER A 107 -6.63 -26.41 17.01
CA SER A 107 -6.90 -26.32 15.57
C SER A 107 -7.55 -24.97 15.27
N LEU A 108 -6.95 -24.22 14.35
CA LEU A 108 -7.49 -22.96 13.85
C LEU A 108 -8.50 -23.27 12.75
N ASP A 109 -9.80 -23.15 13.07
CA ASP A 109 -10.86 -23.29 12.08
C ASP A 109 -11.55 -21.92 11.88
N VAL A 110 -11.49 -21.41 10.64
CA VAL A 110 -12.06 -20.11 10.27
C VAL A 110 -13.57 -20.29 10.06
N CYS A 111 -14.31 -20.41 11.16
CA CYS A 111 -15.77 -20.49 11.09
C CYS A 111 -16.40 -19.09 11.06
N SER A 112 -16.94 -18.70 9.91
CA SER A 112 -17.79 -17.51 9.77
C SER A 112 -19.07 -17.62 10.62
N ILE A 113 -19.29 -16.65 11.54
CA ILE A 113 -20.40 -16.60 12.52
C ILE A 113 -21.81 -16.62 11.90
N LYS A 114 -21.94 -16.42 10.58
CA LYS A 114 -23.23 -16.46 9.86
C LYS A 114 -23.98 -17.79 10.01
N THR A 115 -23.30 -18.90 10.34
CA THR A 115 -23.93 -20.21 10.56
C THR A 115 -24.45 -20.42 11.99
N LEU A 116 -23.89 -19.75 13.00
CA LEU A 116 -24.29 -19.91 14.41
C LEU A 116 -25.61 -19.20 14.75
N GLN A 117 -25.86 -18.03 14.16
CA GLN A 117 -27.11 -17.28 14.42
C GLN A 117 -28.38 -17.95 13.87
N LYS A 118 -28.25 -18.92 12.94
CA LYS A 118 -29.40 -19.69 12.43
C LYS A 118 -29.78 -20.87 13.32
N ALA A 119 -28.88 -21.34 14.21
CA ALA A 119 -29.19 -22.44 15.13
C ALA A 119 -30.05 -21.96 16.31
N ASP A 120 -29.85 -20.72 16.78
CA ASP A 120 -30.51 -20.22 17.99
C ASP A 120 -31.98 -19.81 17.79
N LYS A 121 -32.36 -19.39 16.56
CA LYS A 121 -33.77 -19.11 16.23
C LYS A 121 -34.63 -20.37 16.08
N LYS A 122 -34.04 -21.56 15.94
CA LYS A 122 -34.81 -22.81 15.80
C LYS A 122 -35.18 -23.44 17.15
N VAL A 123 -34.46 -23.13 18.22
CA VAL A 123 -34.71 -23.69 19.56
C VAL A 123 -35.85 -22.96 20.30
N LYS A 124 -36.00 -21.64 20.11
CA LYS A 124 -37.08 -20.87 20.76
C LYS A 124 -38.51 -21.14 20.25
N LYS A 125 -38.70 -21.93 19.18
CA LYS A 125 -40.05 -22.30 18.67
C LYS A 125 -40.54 -23.67 19.16
N ARG A 126 -39.79 -24.36 20.02
CA ARG A 126 -40.16 -25.69 20.59
C ARG A 126 -40.46 -25.69 22.09
N LEU A 127 -40.58 -24.52 22.72
CA LEU A 127 -40.97 -24.36 24.13
C LEU A 127 -42.18 -23.43 24.29
N LYS A 128 -43.18 -23.59 23.42
CA LYS A 128 -44.55 -23.16 23.68
C LYS A 128 -45.38 -24.39 23.97
#